data_AF-V7HD46-F1
#
_entry.id   AF-V7HD46-F1
#
_cell.length_a   1.000
_cell.length_b   1.000
_cell.length_c   1.000
_cell.angle_alpha   90.00
_cell.angle_beta   90.00
_cell.angle_gamma   90.00
#
_symmetry.space_group_name_H-M   'P 1'
#
loop_
_entity.id
_entity.type
_entity.pdbx_description
1 polymer ?
#
loop_
_entity_poly.entity_id
_entity_poly.type
_entity_poly.pdbx_seq_one_letter_code
_entity_poly.pdbx_strand_id
1 'polypeptide(L)'
;MRAALRSIVRFAMDDWLRSSVGDITVLEHGKLDSGLEAARHIGHWLANVPAADLIGISRIYIIPEIPEPEFAGTYLQTVSVIEIVWRRPSKHWIGNAFRRFMIEKTLYHEIGHHALQHVEMGQDPDQEKQADRYAWKMMRRAHPNLWMLTFPLRFLGASERRKNAKELEAV
;
A
#
# COMPACT_ATOMS: atom_id res chain seq x y z
N MET A 1 -20.46 14.76 -11.08
CA MET A 1 -21.74 14.10 -10.72
C MET A 1 -22.02 12.80 -11.51
N ARG A 2 -21.97 12.79 -12.85
CA ARG A 2 -22.15 11.56 -13.66
C ARG A 2 -21.06 10.47 -13.48
N ALA A 3 -19.85 10.83 -13.05
CA ALA A 3 -18.75 9.90 -12.79
C ALA A 3 -18.92 9.16 -11.44
N ALA A 4 -19.26 9.90 -10.36
CA ALA A 4 -19.59 9.32 -9.06
C ALA A 4 -20.81 8.37 -9.14
N LEU A 5 -21.85 8.76 -9.88
CA LEU A 5 -23.01 7.90 -10.14
C LEU A 5 -22.66 6.64 -10.96
N ARG A 6 -21.68 6.71 -11.88
CA ARG A 6 -21.22 5.53 -12.64
C ARG A 6 -20.26 4.63 -11.85
N SER A 7 -19.50 5.19 -10.91
CA SER A 7 -18.77 4.41 -9.91
C SER A 7 -19.75 3.60 -9.06
N ILE A 8 -20.80 4.23 -8.54
CA ILE A 8 -21.87 3.58 -7.75
C ILE A 8 -22.60 2.49 -8.57
N VAL A 9 -22.87 2.72 -9.86
CA VAL A 9 -23.55 1.74 -10.73
C VAL A 9 -22.65 0.55 -11.13
N ARG A 10 -21.31 0.67 -11.02
CA ARG A 10 -20.37 -0.46 -11.22
C ARG A 10 -20.24 -1.38 -10.00
N PHE A 11 -20.79 -1.00 -8.84
CA PHE A 11 -20.87 -1.86 -7.65
C PHE A 11 -22.09 -2.79 -7.71
N ALA A 12 -22.27 -3.52 -8.81
CA ALA A 12 -23.13 -4.69 -8.77
C ALA A 12 -22.44 -5.71 -7.84
N MET A 13 -23.08 -6.06 -6.73
CA MET A 13 -22.49 -6.94 -5.71
C MET A 13 -22.03 -8.31 -6.26
N ASP A 14 -22.58 -8.72 -7.41
CA ASP A 14 -22.27 -9.99 -8.07
C ASP A 14 -20.86 -10.04 -8.68
N ASP A 15 -20.21 -8.89 -8.91
CA ASP A 15 -18.85 -8.82 -9.46
C ASP A 15 -17.75 -8.98 -8.39
N TRP A 16 -18.13 -9.21 -7.12
CA TRP A 16 -17.21 -9.19 -6.00
C TRP A 16 -17.21 -10.51 -5.22
N LEU A 17 -16.01 -11.05 -5.03
CA LEU A 17 -15.75 -12.14 -4.09
C LEU A 17 -15.49 -11.52 -2.72
N ARG A 18 -16.19 -12.01 -1.70
CA ARG A 18 -16.12 -11.47 -0.34
C ARG A 18 -15.30 -12.37 0.58
N SER A 19 -14.44 -11.75 1.37
CA SER A 19 -13.78 -12.36 2.53
C SER A 19 -13.72 -11.37 3.70
N SER A 20 -13.12 -11.78 4.82
CA SER A 20 -13.01 -10.95 6.02
C SER A 20 -11.68 -11.16 6.72
N VAL A 21 -11.14 -10.09 7.30
CA VAL A 21 -9.95 -10.11 8.14
C VAL A 21 -10.30 -9.37 9.43
N GLY A 22 -10.61 -10.12 10.49
CA GLY A 22 -11.28 -9.55 11.65
C GLY A 22 -12.62 -8.92 11.26
N ASP A 23 -12.84 -7.68 11.67
CA ASP A 23 -14.07 -6.92 11.35
C ASP A 23 -14.03 -6.23 9.98
N ILE A 24 -12.90 -6.31 9.25
CA ILE A 24 -12.73 -5.68 7.95
C ILE A 24 -13.27 -6.61 6.87
N THR A 25 -14.25 -6.12 6.09
CA THR A 25 -14.71 -6.83 4.89
C THR A 25 -13.78 -6.55 3.72
N VAL A 26 -13.23 -7.60 3.10
CA VAL A 26 -12.39 -7.50 1.91
C VAL A 26 -13.20 -7.95 0.69
N LEU A 27 -13.29 -7.09 -0.32
CA LEU A 27 -14.04 -7.31 -1.55
C LEU A 27 -13.07 -7.35 -2.72
N GLU A 28 -12.87 -8.53 -3.29
CA GLU A 28 -12.02 -8.76 -4.45
C GLU A 28 -12.85 -8.82 -5.71
N HIS A 29 -12.56 -7.96 -6.69
CA HIS A 29 -13.29 -7.98 -7.95
C HIS A 29 -13.04 -9.32 -8.67
N GLY A 30 -14.11 -10.04 -9.04
CA GLY A 30 -14.08 -11.35 -9.69
C GLY A 30 -13.33 -11.40 -11.03
N LYS A 31 -12.95 -10.25 -11.61
CA LYS A 31 -12.05 -10.18 -12.76
C LYS A 31 -10.57 -10.36 -12.39
N LEU A 32 -10.19 -10.38 -11.12
CA LEU A 32 -8.79 -10.57 -10.72
C LEU A 32 -8.39 -12.03 -10.82
N ASP A 33 -8.99 -12.84 -9.96
CA ASP A 33 -8.88 -14.28 -9.88
C ASP A 33 -10.08 -14.83 -9.09
N SER A 34 -10.43 -16.09 -9.33
CA SER A 34 -11.50 -16.78 -8.61
C SER A 34 -11.06 -17.33 -7.24
N GLY A 35 -9.75 -17.43 -7.00
CA GLY A 35 -9.16 -18.07 -5.82
C GLY A 35 -8.87 -17.14 -4.64
N LEU A 36 -9.39 -15.91 -4.64
CA LEU A 36 -9.15 -14.91 -3.59
C LEU A 36 -7.66 -14.71 -3.27
N GLU A 37 -6.79 -14.78 -4.28
CA GLU A 37 -5.33 -14.66 -4.07
C GLU A 37 -4.98 -13.28 -3.51
N ALA A 38 -5.60 -12.22 -4.05
CA ALA A 38 -5.33 -10.87 -3.61
C ALA A 38 -5.81 -10.65 -2.16
N ALA A 39 -7.02 -11.10 -1.84
CA ALA A 39 -7.56 -11.00 -0.49
C ALA A 39 -6.72 -11.77 0.54
N ARG A 40 -6.15 -12.93 0.18
CA ARG A 40 -5.22 -13.66 1.05
C ARG A 40 -3.94 -12.86 1.33
N HIS A 41 -3.39 -12.20 0.30
CA HIS A 41 -2.25 -11.31 0.49
C HIS A 41 -2.58 -10.14 1.40
N ILE A 42 -3.70 -9.45 1.17
CA ILE A 42 -4.17 -8.37 2.04
C ILE A 42 -4.30 -8.86 3.49
N GLY A 43 -4.93 -10.02 3.73
CA GLY A 43 -5.07 -10.58 5.07
C GLY A 43 -3.72 -10.85 5.75
N HIS A 44 -2.74 -11.37 5.01
CA HIS A 44 -1.39 -11.55 5.55
C HIS A 44 -0.70 -10.23 5.88
N TRP A 45 -0.84 -9.21 5.04
CA TRP A 45 -0.26 -7.89 5.28
C TRP A 45 -0.91 -7.19 6.48
N LEU A 46 -2.25 -7.25 6.61
CA LEU A 46 -2.98 -6.69 7.74
C LEU A 46 -2.58 -7.33 9.07
N ALA A 47 -2.16 -8.60 9.09
CA ALA A 47 -1.64 -9.24 10.30
C ALA A 47 -0.37 -8.57 10.87
N ASN A 48 0.35 -7.78 10.07
CA ASN A 48 1.50 -7.00 10.52
C ASN A 48 1.13 -5.63 11.10
N VAL A 49 -0.12 -5.19 10.91
CA VAL A 49 -0.62 -3.88 11.34
C VAL A 49 -1.15 -3.99 12.78
N PRO A 50 -0.84 -3.03 13.68
CA PRO A 50 -1.46 -2.99 15.00
C PRO A 50 -2.99 -2.92 14.90
N ALA A 51 -3.70 -3.73 15.69
CA ALA A 51 -5.16 -3.77 15.65
C ALA A 51 -5.82 -2.39 15.92
N ALA A 52 -5.20 -1.56 16.76
CA ALA A 52 -5.66 -0.19 17.03
C ALA A 52 -5.67 0.69 15.76
N ASP A 53 -4.70 0.50 14.87
CA ASP A 53 -4.58 1.25 13.62
C ASP A 53 -5.59 0.80 12.56
N LEU A 54 -6.27 -0.33 12.80
CA LEU A 54 -7.32 -0.87 11.92
C LEU A 54 -8.73 -0.46 12.37
N ILE A 55 -8.89 0.07 13.58
CA ILE A 55 -10.20 0.45 14.13
C ILE A 55 -10.82 1.52 13.25
N GLY A 56 -12.05 1.26 12.77
CA GLY A 56 -12.80 2.18 11.91
C GLY A 56 -12.65 1.90 10.42
N ILE A 57 -11.65 1.11 9.98
CA ILE A 57 -11.59 0.63 8.59
C ILE A 57 -12.67 -0.43 8.42
N SER A 58 -13.69 -0.14 7.62
CA SER A 58 -14.83 -1.05 7.46
C SER A 58 -14.67 -2.00 6.28
N ARG A 59 -14.05 -1.52 5.19
CA ARG A 59 -13.92 -2.27 3.94
C ARG A 59 -12.61 -2.00 3.21
N ILE A 60 -12.14 -3.02 2.50
CA ILE A 60 -11.07 -2.91 1.51
C ILE A 60 -11.58 -3.43 0.17
N TYR A 61 -11.53 -2.60 -0.87
CA TYR A 61 -11.80 -3.02 -2.23
C TYR A 61 -10.51 -3.36 -2.95
N ILE A 62 -10.48 -4.48 -3.66
CA ILE A 62 -9.37 -4.88 -4.52
C ILE A 62 -9.88 -4.86 -5.96
N ILE A 63 -9.39 -3.91 -6.73
CA ILE A 63 -9.83 -3.67 -8.12
C ILE A 63 -8.74 -4.07 -9.11
N PRO A 64 -9.09 -4.56 -10.31
CA PRO A 64 -8.12 -4.78 -11.37
C PRO A 64 -7.48 -3.47 -11.79
N GLU A 65 -6.19 -3.52 -12.13
CA GLU A 65 -5.55 -2.48 -12.93
C GLU A 65 -6.29 -2.40 -14.29
N ILE A 66 -7.00 -1.29 -14.52
CA ILE A 66 -7.70 -1.04 -15.79
C ILE A 66 -6.73 -0.25 -16.69
N PRO A 67 -6.53 -0.65 -17.96
CA PRO A 67 -5.63 0.05 -18.89
C PRO A 67 -6.14 1.41 -19.38
N GLU A 68 -7.28 1.91 -18.89
CA GLU A 68 -7.80 3.24 -19.23
C GLU A 68 -7.22 4.28 -18.23
N PRO A 69 -6.47 5.29 -18.71
CA PRO A 69 -5.65 6.19 -17.87
C PRO A 69 -6.45 7.20 -17.03
N GLU A 70 -7.77 7.16 -17.04
CA GLU A 70 -8.61 8.21 -16.41
C GLU A 70 -9.09 7.87 -14.99
N PHE A 71 -8.78 6.67 -14.45
CA PHE A 71 -9.37 6.20 -13.19
C PHE A 71 -8.41 5.45 -12.24
N ALA A 72 -7.11 5.70 -12.32
CA ALA A 72 -6.15 5.17 -11.35
C ALA A 72 -6.25 5.94 -10.02
N GLY A 73 -7.02 5.40 -9.07
CA GLY A 73 -7.11 5.88 -7.68
C GLY A 73 -8.16 6.97 -7.47
N THR A 74 -9.31 6.62 -6.90
CA THR A 74 -10.24 7.61 -6.34
C THR A 74 -10.54 7.19 -4.91
N TYR A 75 -9.71 7.67 -3.99
CA TYR A 75 -9.91 7.48 -2.57
C TYR A 75 -11.18 8.22 -2.10
N LEU A 76 -12.21 7.48 -1.70
CA LEU A 76 -13.40 8.00 -1.03
C LEU A 76 -13.19 7.94 0.48
N GLN A 77 -12.35 8.85 1.00
CA GLN A 77 -11.97 8.97 2.42
C GLN A 77 -13.17 9.17 3.36
N THR A 78 -14.33 9.60 2.83
CA THR A 78 -15.55 9.85 3.62
C THR A 78 -16.20 8.59 4.20
N VAL A 79 -15.80 7.37 3.76
CA VAL A 79 -16.48 6.11 4.14
C VAL A 79 -15.59 5.08 4.86
N SER A 80 -14.36 5.44 5.26
CA SER A 80 -13.41 4.52 5.92
C SER A 80 -13.21 3.23 5.11
N VAL A 81 -12.96 3.44 3.81
CA VAL A 81 -12.74 2.40 2.80
C VAL A 81 -11.36 2.59 2.21
N ILE A 82 -10.62 1.50 2.06
CA ILE A 82 -9.36 1.49 1.31
C ILE A 82 -9.59 0.84 -0.05
N GLU A 83 -9.07 1.44 -1.11
CA GLU A 83 -9.07 0.87 -2.45
C GLU A 83 -7.65 0.47 -2.84
N ILE A 84 -7.47 -0.77 -3.28
CA ILE A 84 -6.19 -1.33 -3.71
C ILE A 84 -6.29 -1.74 -5.17
N VAL A 85 -5.44 -1.16 -6.00
CA VAL A 85 -5.27 -1.60 -7.38
C VAL A 85 -4.39 -2.85 -7.40
N TRP A 86 -4.95 -3.93 -7.93
CA TRP A 86 -4.27 -5.21 -8.05
C TRP A 86 -3.94 -5.53 -9.50
N ARG A 87 -2.65 -5.74 -9.74
CA ARG A 87 -2.14 -6.08 -11.05
C ARG A 87 -1.94 -7.58 -11.16
N ARG A 88 -2.50 -8.20 -12.20
CA ARG A 88 -2.28 -9.62 -12.46
C ARG A 88 -0.78 -9.93 -12.61
N PRO A 89 -0.33 -11.10 -12.11
CA PRO A 89 1.05 -11.52 -12.29
C PRO A 89 1.45 -11.55 -13.77
N SER A 90 2.62 -11.01 -14.07
CA SER A 90 3.30 -11.14 -15.37
C SER A 90 4.12 -12.43 -15.43
N LYS A 91 4.72 -12.75 -16.59
CA LYS A 91 5.68 -13.87 -16.70
C LYS A 91 6.97 -13.67 -15.90
N HIS A 92 7.28 -12.44 -15.49
CA HIS A 92 8.53 -12.10 -14.80
C HIS A 92 8.35 -12.14 -13.27
N TRP A 93 8.91 -13.18 -12.64
CA TRP A 93 8.75 -13.41 -11.20
C TRP A 93 9.30 -12.27 -10.33
N ILE A 94 10.47 -11.69 -10.68
CA ILE A 94 11.06 -10.54 -9.97
C ILE A 94 10.14 -9.32 -10.07
N GLY A 95 9.62 -9.05 -11.28
CA GLY A 95 8.70 -7.95 -11.51
C GLY A 95 7.41 -8.10 -10.69
N ASN A 96 6.92 -9.34 -10.55
CA ASN A 96 5.74 -9.62 -9.72
C ASN A 96 6.02 -9.42 -8.23
N ALA A 97 7.17 -9.88 -7.74
CA ALA A 97 7.58 -9.68 -6.35
C ALA A 97 7.70 -8.18 -6.01
N PHE A 98 8.35 -7.41 -6.88
CA PHE A 98 8.46 -5.96 -6.72
C PHE A 98 7.09 -5.27 -6.76
N ARG A 99 6.21 -5.65 -7.69
CA ARG A 99 4.83 -5.12 -7.75
C ARG A 99 4.06 -5.41 -6.48
N ARG A 100 4.13 -6.65 -5.96
CA ARG A 100 3.48 -7.03 -4.69
C ARG A 100 4.01 -6.19 -3.54
N PHE A 101 5.33 -5.99 -3.46
CA PHE A 101 5.96 -5.12 -2.47
C PHE A 101 5.43 -3.67 -2.55
N MET A 102 5.27 -3.13 -3.76
CA MET A 102 4.74 -1.77 -3.94
C MET A 102 3.25 -1.67 -3.55
N ILE A 103 2.44 -2.67 -3.90
CA ILE A 103 1.03 -2.74 -3.50
C ILE A 103 0.91 -2.81 -1.97
N GLU A 104 1.74 -3.62 -1.32
CA GLU A 104 1.80 -3.70 0.15
C GLU A 104 2.17 -2.35 0.78
N LYS A 105 3.19 -1.66 0.23
CA LYS A 105 3.56 -0.30 0.70
C LYS A 105 2.37 0.66 0.57
N THR A 106 1.66 0.63 -0.56
CA THR A 106 0.46 1.46 -0.77
C THR A 106 -0.61 1.16 0.26
N LEU A 107 -0.91 -0.12 0.53
CA LEU A 107 -1.86 -0.49 1.58
C LEU A 107 -1.47 0.12 2.93
N TYR A 108 -0.20 -0.02 3.35
CA TYR A 108 0.23 0.57 4.62
C TYR A 108 0.22 2.11 4.61
N HIS A 109 0.40 2.75 3.45
CA HIS A 109 0.31 4.20 3.32
C HIS A 109 -1.13 4.67 3.55
N GLU A 110 -2.12 4.02 2.94
CA GLU A 110 -3.55 4.32 3.18
C GLU A 110 -3.96 4.08 4.64
N ILE A 111 -3.46 2.99 5.24
CA ILE A 111 -3.66 2.74 6.68
C ILE A 111 -2.99 3.84 7.51
N GLY A 112 -1.84 4.37 7.07
CA GLY A 112 -1.18 5.51 7.70
C GLY A 112 -2.04 6.76 7.72
N HIS A 113 -2.71 7.09 6.60
CA HIS A 113 -3.68 8.19 6.58
C HIS A 113 -4.82 7.97 7.56
N HIS A 114 -5.35 6.75 7.60
CA HIS A 114 -6.43 6.39 8.53
C HIS A 114 -6.00 6.49 10.00
N ALA A 115 -4.89 5.84 10.36
CA ALA A 115 -4.38 5.75 11.73
C ALA A 115 -3.98 7.12 12.31
N LEU A 116 -3.50 8.02 11.46
CA LEU A 116 -3.12 9.38 11.85
C LEU A 116 -4.25 10.40 11.67
N GLN A 117 -5.46 9.94 11.30
CA GLN A 117 -6.65 10.79 11.11
C GLN A 117 -6.40 11.96 10.14
N HIS A 118 -5.64 11.70 9.07
CA HIS A 118 -5.39 12.68 8.03
C HIS A 118 -6.73 13.05 7.34
N VAL A 119 -6.98 14.36 7.21
CA VAL A 119 -8.29 14.91 6.80
C VAL A 119 -8.28 15.39 5.35
N GLU A 120 -7.10 15.76 4.87
CA GLU A 120 -6.92 16.26 3.50
C GLU A 120 -6.54 15.09 2.59
N MET A 121 -7.17 15.02 1.42
CA MET A 121 -7.02 13.95 0.42
C MET A 121 -5.62 13.93 -0.22
N GLY A 122 -4.59 13.80 0.60
CA GLY A 122 -3.18 13.76 0.22
C GLY A 122 -2.63 15.04 -0.41
N GLN A 123 -3.22 16.19 -0.08
CA GLN A 123 -2.78 17.49 -0.59
C GLN A 123 -1.81 18.21 0.36
N ASP A 124 -1.78 17.84 1.63
CA ASP A 124 -0.79 18.31 2.61
C ASP A 124 0.50 17.46 2.52
N PRO A 125 1.64 18.06 2.09
CA PRO A 125 2.91 17.35 1.97
C PRO A 125 3.40 16.72 3.28
N ASP A 126 3.05 17.31 4.43
CA ASP A 126 3.46 16.77 5.73
C ASP A 126 2.63 15.54 6.12
N GLN A 127 1.35 15.48 5.75
CA GLN A 127 0.51 14.30 5.92
C GLN A 127 1.00 13.16 5.03
N GLU A 128 1.30 13.43 3.77
CA GLU A 128 1.88 12.47 2.83
C GLU A 128 3.19 11.87 3.37
N LYS A 129 4.08 12.72 3.88
CA LYS A 129 5.36 12.29 4.47
C LYS A 129 5.16 11.45 5.73
N GLN A 130 4.14 11.73 6.53
CA GLN A 130 3.80 10.95 7.71
C GLN A 130 3.23 9.57 7.34
N ALA A 131 2.31 9.52 6.38
CA ALA A 131 1.75 8.27 5.86
C ALA A 131 2.83 7.39 5.23
N ASP A 132 3.75 7.97 4.46
CA ASP A 132 4.91 7.24 3.93
C ASP A 132 5.84 6.72 5.02
N ARG A 133 6.10 7.52 6.07
CA ARG A 133 6.90 7.08 7.21
C ARG A 133 6.24 5.90 7.93
N TYR A 134 4.92 5.95 8.09
CA TYR A 134 4.13 4.86 8.64
C TYR A 134 4.24 3.61 7.75
N ALA A 135 4.06 3.75 6.43
CA ALA A 135 4.19 2.65 5.48
C ALA A 135 5.56 1.98 5.59
N TRP A 136 6.65 2.75 5.59
CA TRP A 136 8.00 2.22 5.74
C TRP A 136 8.27 1.59 7.11
N LYS A 137 7.57 2.04 8.17
CA LYS A 137 7.63 1.38 9.49
C LYS A 137 6.98 -0.01 9.40
N MET A 138 5.82 -0.14 8.76
CA MET A 138 5.14 -1.43 8.58
C MET A 138 5.90 -2.36 7.64
N MET A 139 6.43 -1.84 6.52
CA MET A 139 7.27 -2.64 5.60
C MET A 139 8.48 -3.24 6.31
N ARG A 140 9.16 -2.49 7.18
CA ARG A 140 10.30 -3.01 7.96
C ARG A 140 9.89 -4.11 8.94
N ARG A 141 8.67 -4.05 9.48
CA ARG A 141 8.12 -5.08 10.36
C ARG A 141 7.76 -6.35 9.59
N ALA A 142 7.12 -6.20 8.44
CA ALA A 142 6.70 -7.32 7.59
C ALA A 142 7.90 -8.02 6.91
N HIS A 143 8.96 -7.26 6.60
CA HIS A 143 10.12 -7.73 5.83
C HIS A 143 11.46 -7.51 6.55
N PRO A 144 11.71 -8.16 7.70
CA PRO A 144 12.91 -7.92 8.50
C PRO A 144 14.22 -8.21 7.74
N ASN A 145 14.21 -9.21 6.85
CA ASN A 145 15.40 -9.64 6.10
C ASN A 145 15.78 -8.66 4.97
N LEU A 146 14.81 -8.01 4.34
CA LEU A 146 15.07 -7.01 3.29
C LEU A 146 15.74 -5.76 3.86
N TRP A 147 15.40 -5.37 5.10
CA TRP A 147 16.07 -4.26 5.78
C TRP A 147 17.53 -4.58 6.10
N MET A 148 17.81 -5.80 6.58
CA MET A 148 19.18 -6.23 6.91
C MET A 148 20.14 -6.18 5.71
N LEU A 149 19.66 -6.42 4.49
CA LEU A 149 20.46 -6.32 3.26
C LEU A 149 20.89 -4.87 2.92
N THR A 150 20.19 -3.85 3.41
CA THR A 150 20.54 -2.43 3.17
C THR A 150 21.44 -1.82 4.25
N PHE A 151 21.57 -2.47 5.41
CA PHE A 151 22.40 -2.03 6.52
C PHE A 151 23.91 -1.88 6.18
N PRO A 152 24.56 -2.79 5.42
CA PRO A 152 25.99 -2.64 5.11
C PRO A 152 26.30 -1.48 4.15
N LEU A 153 25.34 -0.99 3.35
CA LEU A 153 25.55 0.13 2.43
C LEU A 153 25.68 1.48 3.16
N ARG A 154 25.08 1.62 4.34
CA ARG A 154 25.22 2.83 5.18
C ARG A 154 26.62 2.97 5.79
N PHE A 155 27.29 1.86 6.08
CA PHE A 155 28.68 1.88 6.58
C PHE A 155 29.69 2.20 5.48
N LEU A 156 29.43 1.77 4.24
CA LEU A 156 30.27 2.10 3.09
C LEU A 156 30.21 3.60 2.74
N GLY A 157 29.01 4.20 2.70
CA GLY A 157 28.86 5.63 2.41
C GLY A 157 29.38 6.57 3.51
N ALA A 158 29.34 6.14 4.78
CA ALA A 158 29.93 6.90 5.89
C ALA A 158 31.46 6.86 5.87
N SER A 159 32.05 5.76 5.40
CA SER A 159 33.51 5.61 5.21
C SER A 159 34.03 6.54 4.11
N GLU A 160 33.34 6.63 2.97
CA GLU A 160 33.74 7.51 1.86
C GLU A 160 33.66 8.99 2.22
N ARG A 161 32.58 9.43 2.89
CA ARG A 161 32.47 10.83 3.36
C ARG A 161 33.58 11.21 4.34
N ARG A 162 34.04 10.27 5.16
CA ARG A 162 35.13 10.49 6.12
C ARG A 162 36.51 10.57 5.46
N LYS A 163 36.71 9.86 4.34
CA LYS A 163 37.94 9.97 3.53
C LYS A 163 38.01 11.32 2.82
N ASN A 164 36.93 11.71 2.14
CA ASN A 164 36.89 12.98 1.40
C ASN A 164 37.05 14.20 2.32
N ALA A 165 36.52 14.15 3.55
CA ALA A 165 36.72 15.22 4.54
C ALA A 165 38.18 15.36 4.98
N LYS A 166 38.93 14.26 5.13
CA LYS A 166 40.35 14.30 5.48
C LYS A 166 41.24 14.79 4.34
N GLU A 167 40.86 14.53 3.10
CA GLU A 167 41.59 15.03 1.92
C GLU A 167 41.42 16.54 1.73
N LEU A 168 40.26 17.10 2.10
CA LEU A 168 40.00 18.54 2.07
C LEU A 168 40.70 19.34 3.17
N GLU A 169 41.05 18.70 4.30
CA GLU A 169 41.84 19.32 5.38
C GLU A 169 43.36 19.25 5.13
N ALA A 170 43.79 18.51 4.11
CA ALA A 170 45.20 18.30 3.76
C ALA A 170 45.69 19.16 2.58
N VAL A 171 44.85 20.07 2.06
CA VAL A 171 45.14 21.06 1.01
C VAL A 171 45.13 22.46 1.61
#